data_AF-A0A3C1GTC3-F1
#
_entry.id   AF-A0A3C1GTC3-F1
#
_cell.length_a   1.000
_cell.length_b   1.000
_cell.length_c   1.000
_cell.angle_alpha   90.00
_cell.angle_beta   90.00
_cell.angle_gamma   90.00
#
_symmetry.space_group_name_H-M   'P 1'
#
loop_
_entity.id
_entity.type
_entity.pdbx_description
1 polymer ?
#
loop_
_entity_poly.entity_id
_entity_poly.type
_entity_poly.pdbx_seq_one_letter_code
_entity_poly.pdbx_strand_id
1 'polypeptide(L)'
;MTDNNKITISAEGIKNGGMKSFKQDDDSIILITRDGDEFNAFDGKCTHAGADLGEGLRCGNRVICPWHHGTFDSTDGSLIEPVAMKGLTRYSVTREGDNLIVDTTSNINERADNDQLADTHTIIVGGGGAGFMTANQLRHT
;
A
#
# COMPACT_ATOMS: atom_id res chain seq x y z
N MET A 1 10.70 25.99 12.99
CA MET A 1 9.79 24.84 13.14
C MET A 1 10.15 23.91 12.01
N THR A 2 10.76 22.76 12.30
CA THR A 2 11.15 21.80 11.26
C THR A 2 9.88 21.25 10.63
N ASP A 3 9.83 21.27 9.29
CA ASP A 3 8.72 20.71 8.52
C ASP A 3 8.70 19.18 8.70
N ASN A 4 8.00 18.69 9.73
CA ASN A 4 7.88 17.27 10.08
C ASN A 4 7.12 16.41 9.03
N ASN A 5 6.79 16.99 7.87
CA ASN A 5 5.94 16.38 6.85
C ASN A 5 6.73 15.84 5.66
N LYS A 6 8.03 16.11 5.58
CA LYS A 6 8.93 15.57 4.56
C LYS A 6 9.98 14.70 5.19
N ILE A 7 10.04 13.44 4.75
CA ILE A 7 10.98 12.45 5.23
C ILE A 7 12.00 12.19 4.12
N THR A 8 13.28 12.24 4.48
CA THR A 8 14.38 11.88 3.57
C THR A 8 14.80 10.45 3.81
N ILE A 9 14.73 9.61 2.78
CA ILE A 9 15.08 8.19 2.82
C ILE A 9 16.18 7.93 1.77
N SER A 10 17.21 7.17 2.14
CA SER A 10 18.19 6.71 1.14
C SER A 10 17.56 5.64 0.23
N ALA A 11 17.73 5.79 -1.08
CA ALA A 11 17.34 4.78 -2.07
C ALA A 11 18.26 3.54 -2.03
N GLU A 12 19.39 3.63 -1.32
CA GLU A 12 20.37 2.57 -1.23
C GLU A 12 19.80 1.31 -0.53
N GLY A 13 20.14 0.15 -1.08
CA GLY A 13 19.69 -1.14 -0.57
C GLY A 13 18.25 -1.50 -0.95
N ILE A 14 17.50 -0.62 -1.62
CA ILE A 14 16.21 -0.97 -2.24
C ILE A 14 16.48 -1.55 -3.63
N LYS A 15 16.47 -2.87 -3.73
CA LYS A 15 16.69 -3.59 -5.00
C LYS A 15 15.53 -3.37 -5.96
N ASN A 16 15.81 -3.44 -7.26
CA ASN A 16 14.76 -3.49 -8.28
C ASN A 16 13.81 -4.68 -8.01
N GLY A 17 12.50 -4.46 -8.08
CA GLY A 17 11.47 -5.44 -7.69
C GLY A 17 11.37 -5.67 -6.18
N GLY A 18 12.13 -4.91 -5.38
CA GLY A 18 12.18 -5.02 -3.93
C GLY A 18 11.23 -4.07 -3.21
N MET A 19 11.21 -4.18 -1.89
CA MET A 19 10.58 -3.22 -0.99
C MET A 19 11.40 -3.10 0.29
N LYS A 20 11.22 -2.00 1.03
CA LYS A 20 11.88 -1.78 2.32
C LYS A 20 11.06 -0.84 3.20
N SER A 21 10.94 -1.15 4.48
CA SER A 21 10.33 -0.28 5.48
C SER A 21 11.36 0.63 6.16
N PHE A 22 10.90 1.82 6.54
CA PHE A 22 11.66 2.84 7.25
C PHE A 22 10.83 3.34 8.42
N LYS A 23 11.22 2.93 9.63
CA LYS A 23 10.56 3.32 10.88
C LYS A 23 10.98 4.73 11.29
N GLN A 24 10.03 5.51 11.75
CA GLN A 24 10.22 6.88 12.23
C GLN A 24 10.14 6.94 13.77
N ASP A 25 10.57 8.06 14.35
CA ASP A 25 10.59 8.26 15.81
C ASP A 25 9.17 8.27 16.45
N ASP A 26 8.14 8.58 15.66
CA ASP A 26 6.74 8.64 16.09
C ASP A 26 5.98 7.31 15.91
N ASP A 27 6.70 6.20 15.72
CA ASP A 27 6.18 4.85 15.43
C ASP A 27 5.48 4.72 14.06
N SER A 28 5.49 5.76 13.22
CA SER A 28 5.07 5.62 11.82
C SER A 28 6.09 4.78 11.03
N ILE A 29 5.61 4.11 9.99
CA ILE A 29 6.43 3.29 9.10
C ILE A 29 6.17 3.76 7.68
N ILE A 30 7.24 4.01 6.93
CA ILE A 30 7.15 4.28 5.49
C ILE A 30 7.62 3.04 4.74
N LEU A 31 6.78 2.50 3.86
CA LEU A 31 7.16 1.43 2.95
C LEU A 31 7.53 2.04 1.59
N ILE A 32 8.72 1.71 1.10
CA ILE A 32 9.14 2.04 -0.26
C ILE A 32 9.15 0.78 -1.11
N THR A 33 8.53 0.83 -2.28
CA THR A 33 8.64 -0.18 -3.34
C THR A 33 9.42 0.41 -4.52
N ARG A 34 10.06 -0.45 -5.32
CA ARG A 34 10.88 -0.02 -6.46
C ARG A 34 10.69 -0.90 -7.70
N ASP A 35 10.45 -0.26 -8.84
CA ASP A 35 10.43 -0.89 -10.17
C ASP A 35 11.30 -0.09 -11.14
N GLY A 36 12.46 -0.63 -11.50
CA GLY A 36 13.47 0.09 -12.28
C GLY A 36 13.96 1.34 -11.54
N ASP A 37 13.65 2.51 -12.10
CA ASP A 37 13.94 3.82 -11.53
C ASP A 37 12.73 4.47 -10.86
N GLU A 38 11.58 3.81 -10.88
CA GLU A 38 10.35 4.27 -10.24
C GLU A 38 10.30 3.80 -8.79
N PHE A 39 9.85 4.71 -7.92
CA PHE A 39 9.68 4.47 -6.49
C PHE A 39 8.26 4.85 -6.09
N ASN A 40 7.64 4.05 -5.24
CA ASN A 40 6.36 4.39 -4.60
C ASN A 40 6.54 4.36 -3.09
N ALA A 41 5.84 5.25 -2.41
CA ALA A 41 5.88 5.38 -0.96
C ALA A 41 4.47 5.18 -0.37
N PHE A 42 4.38 4.41 0.71
CA PHE A 42 3.13 4.10 1.38
C PHE A 42 3.28 4.18 2.89
N ASP A 43 2.16 4.28 3.61
CA ASP A 43 2.12 3.84 5.00
C ASP A 43 2.49 2.35 5.04
N GLY A 44 3.57 2.05 5.77
CA GLY A 44 4.13 0.71 5.88
C GLY A 44 3.42 -0.15 6.90
N LYS A 45 2.47 0.39 7.68
CA LYS A 45 1.61 -0.41 8.55
C LYS A 45 0.46 -1.00 7.74
N CYS A 46 0.32 -2.31 7.79
CA CYS A 46 -0.80 -3.02 7.19
C CYS A 46 -2.12 -2.46 7.75
N THR A 47 -3.03 -2.05 6.87
CA THR A 47 -4.34 -1.46 7.22
C THR A 47 -5.30 -2.41 7.94
N HIS A 48 -4.95 -3.70 8.06
CA HIS A 48 -5.71 -4.67 8.83
C HIS A 48 -5.41 -4.61 10.33
N ALA A 49 -4.14 -4.78 10.72
CA ALA A 49 -3.74 -4.92 12.11
C ALA A 49 -2.40 -4.26 12.46
N GLY A 50 -1.82 -3.48 11.55
CA GLY A 50 -0.62 -2.67 11.81
C GLY A 50 0.72 -3.38 11.63
N ALA A 51 0.74 -4.58 11.02
CA ALA A 51 1.98 -5.28 10.69
C ALA A 51 2.92 -4.40 9.83
N ASP A 52 4.22 -4.41 10.11
CA ASP A 52 5.21 -3.80 9.23
C ASP A 52 5.28 -4.60 7.91
N LEU A 53 4.84 -3.98 6.81
CA LEU A 53 4.80 -4.61 5.49
C LEU A 53 6.22 -4.89 4.95
N GLY A 54 7.25 -4.18 5.40
CA GLY A 54 8.64 -4.43 5.01
C GLY A 54 9.19 -5.76 5.52
N GLU A 55 8.59 -6.33 6.57
CA GLU A 55 8.89 -7.68 7.09
C GLU A 55 8.15 -8.78 6.31
N GLY A 56 7.30 -8.38 5.35
CA GLY A 56 6.57 -9.27 4.47
C GLY A 56 7.35 -9.71 3.24
N LEU A 57 6.62 -10.09 2.19
CA LEU A 57 7.20 -10.48 0.90
C LEU A 57 6.67 -9.58 -0.22
N ARG A 58 7.52 -9.27 -1.19
CA ARG A 58 7.08 -8.73 -2.47
C ARG A 58 7.25 -9.77 -3.58
N CYS A 59 6.18 -10.03 -4.34
CA CYS A 59 6.21 -10.92 -5.51
C CYS A 59 5.57 -10.23 -6.71
N GLY A 60 6.38 -9.78 -7.68
CA GLY A 60 5.91 -8.91 -8.75
C GLY A 60 5.34 -7.60 -8.18
N ASN A 61 4.11 -7.26 -8.58
CA ASN A 61 3.39 -6.09 -8.06
C ASN A 61 2.71 -6.34 -6.71
N ARG A 62 2.90 -7.49 -6.05
CA ARG A 62 2.17 -7.85 -4.83
C ARG A 62 3.02 -7.65 -3.59
N VAL A 63 2.63 -6.71 -2.72
CA VAL A 63 3.13 -6.57 -1.35
C VAL A 63 2.27 -7.43 -0.42
N ILE A 64 2.86 -8.48 0.16
CA ILE A 64 2.18 -9.51 0.96
C ILE A 64 2.51 -9.29 2.42
N CYS A 65 1.50 -8.98 3.23
CA CYS A 65 1.62 -8.76 4.67
C CYS A 65 2.13 -10.03 5.40
N PRO A 66 3.09 -9.91 6.35
CA PRO A 66 3.70 -11.06 7.02
C PRO A 66 2.77 -11.79 8.01
N TRP A 67 1.64 -11.20 8.41
CA TRP A 67 0.77 -11.82 9.42
C TRP A 67 -0.34 -12.68 8.81
N HIS A 68 -1.21 -12.09 7.99
CA HIS A 68 -2.38 -12.78 7.44
C HIS A 68 -2.42 -12.77 5.91
N HIS A 69 -1.30 -12.42 5.26
CA HIS A 69 -1.12 -12.41 3.81
C HIS A 69 -2.09 -11.49 3.04
N GLY A 70 -2.68 -10.50 3.71
CA GLY A 70 -3.36 -9.39 3.02
C GLY A 70 -2.39 -8.77 2.01
N THR A 71 -2.86 -8.60 0.77
CA THR A 71 -2.00 -8.26 -0.36
C THR A 71 -2.40 -6.93 -0.96
N PHE A 72 -1.42 -6.09 -1.24
CA PHE A 72 -1.59 -4.77 -1.84
C PHE A 72 -0.78 -4.66 -3.11
N ASP A 73 -1.21 -3.82 -4.03
CA ASP A 73 -0.45 -3.50 -5.23
C ASP A 73 0.72 -2.57 -4.86
N SER A 74 1.91 -2.90 -5.33
CA SER A 74 3.13 -2.16 -5.02
C SER A 74 3.25 -0.83 -5.74
N THR A 75 2.39 -0.55 -6.72
CA THR A 75 2.45 0.65 -7.56
C THR A 75 1.48 1.72 -7.07
N ASP A 76 0.25 1.34 -6.73
CA ASP A 76 -0.80 2.27 -6.32
C ASP A 76 -1.32 2.04 -4.89
N GLY A 77 -0.94 0.94 -4.23
CA GLY A 77 -1.36 0.61 -2.87
C GLY A 77 -2.76 -0.01 -2.78
N SER A 78 -3.43 -0.25 -3.89
CA SER A 78 -4.77 -0.84 -3.92
C SER A 78 -4.77 -2.23 -3.25
N LEU A 79 -5.88 -2.55 -2.60
CA LEU A 79 -6.07 -3.86 -1.99
C LEU A 79 -6.31 -4.90 -3.10
N ILE A 80 -5.47 -5.93 -3.16
CA ILE A 80 -5.61 -7.06 -4.09
C ILE A 80 -6.27 -8.24 -3.40
N GLU A 81 -5.76 -8.63 -2.22
CA GLU A 81 -6.28 -9.78 -1.47
C GLU A 81 -6.60 -9.43 -0.02
N PRO A 82 -7.75 -9.91 0.50
CA PRO A 82 -8.15 -9.73 1.88
C PRO A 82 -7.14 -10.38 2.85
N VAL A 83 -7.11 -10.06 4.14
CA VAL A 83 -8.21 -9.62 5.02
C VAL A 83 -8.32 -8.12 5.30
N ALA A 84 -7.40 -7.30 4.81
CA ALA A 84 -7.54 -5.85 4.91
C ALA A 84 -8.84 -5.39 4.22
N MET A 85 -9.45 -4.31 4.72
CA MET A 85 -10.69 -3.76 4.16
C MET A 85 -10.46 -2.51 3.29
N LYS A 86 -9.23 -1.99 3.28
CA LYS A 86 -8.83 -0.77 2.58
C LYS A 86 -7.42 -0.94 2.02
N GLY A 87 -7.15 -0.32 0.88
CA GLY A 87 -5.79 -0.18 0.34
C GLY A 87 -4.90 0.70 1.22
N LEU A 88 -3.61 0.75 0.90
CA LEU A 88 -2.61 1.54 1.61
C LEU A 88 -2.78 3.03 1.33
N THR A 89 -2.46 3.86 2.31
CA THR A 89 -2.24 5.29 2.08
C THR A 89 -0.97 5.45 1.27
N ARG A 90 -1.06 6.09 0.10
CA ARG A 90 0.09 6.37 -0.76
C ARG A 90 0.53 7.83 -0.59
N TYR A 91 1.84 8.02 -0.49
CA TYR A 91 2.51 9.31 -0.36
C TYR A 91 3.22 9.67 -1.67
N SER A 92 3.34 10.97 -1.94
CA SER A 92 4.22 11.44 -3.01
C SER A 92 5.69 11.24 -2.62
N VAL A 93 6.49 10.85 -3.61
CA VAL A 93 7.92 10.61 -3.46
C VAL A 93 8.65 11.21 -4.65
N THR A 94 9.71 11.96 -4.39
CA THR A 94 10.60 12.54 -5.41
C THR A 94 12.03 12.07 -5.18
N ARG A 95 12.75 11.70 -6.24
CA ARG A 95 14.15 11.29 -6.15
C ARG A 95 15.08 12.49 -6.36
N GLU A 96 15.99 12.70 -5.42
CA GLU A 96 17.06 13.70 -5.47
C GLU A 96 18.42 13.00 -5.31
N GLY A 97 19.03 12.62 -6.43
CA GLY A 97 20.25 11.81 -6.44
C GLY A 97 20.01 10.43 -5.85
N ASP A 98 20.66 10.15 -4.71
CA ASP A 98 20.54 8.89 -3.97
C ASP A 98 19.48 8.94 -2.86
N ASN A 99 18.81 10.09 -2.69
CA ASN A 99 17.77 10.28 -1.70
C ASN A 99 16.37 10.28 -2.32
N LEU A 100 15.39 9.85 -1.53
CA LEU A 100 13.97 9.93 -1.77
C LEU A 100 13.39 10.92 -0.75
N ILE A 101 12.68 11.93 -1.25
CA ILE A 101 11.93 12.88 -0.44
C ILE A 101 10.46 12.45 -0.46
N VAL A 102 9.96 11.96 0.66
CA VAL A 102 8.58 11.49 0.83
C VAL A 102 7.77 12.57 1.56
N ASP A 103 6.65 13.01 0.99
CA ASP A 103 5.73 13.95 1.64
C ASP A 103 4.55 13.21 2.26
N THR A 104 4.54 13.09 3.59
CA THR A 104 3.51 12.32 4.31
C THR A 104 2.19 13.05 4.48
N THR A 105 2.10 14.32 4.08
CA THR A 105 0.81 15.05 4.01
C THR A 105 0.09 14.84 2.69
N SER A 106 0.82 14.44 1.65
CA SER A 106 0.21 14.08 0.37
C SER A 106 -0.49 12.72 0.50
N ASN A 107 -1.81 12.69 0.39
CA ASN A 107 -2.57 11.45 0.28
C ASN A 107 -3.05 11.31 -1.16
N ILE A 108 -2.26 10.59 -1.96
CA ILE A 108 -2.59 10.39 -3.38
C ILE A 108 -3.60 9.26 -3.50
N ASN A 109 -4.86 9.64 -3.63
CA ASN A 109 -5.99 8.73 -3.82
C ASN A 109 -6.31 8.65 -5.32
N GLU A 110 -5.48 7.91 -6.06
CA GLU A 110 -5.66 7.70 -7.51
C GLU A 110 -6.31 6.35 -7.80
N ARG A 111 -7.19 5.88 -6.92
CA ARG A 111 -7.99 4.70 -7.27
C ARG A 111 -8.93 5.11 -8.39
N ALA A 112 -8.76 4.50 -9.57
CA ALA A 112 -9.75 4.59 -10.62
C ALA A 112 -11.09 4.07 -10.08
N ASP A 113 -12.13 4.88 -10.19
CA ASP A 113 -13.49 4.40 -9.99
C ASP A 113 -13.70 3.23 -10.95
N ASN A 114 -14.07 2.09 -10.39
CA ASN A 114 -14.51 0.96 -11.17
C ASN A 114 -16.03 1.02 -11.12
N ASP A 115 -16.69 1.23 -12.25
CA ASP A 115 -18.14 1.32 -12.39
C ASP A 115 -18.72 0.13 -13.17
N GLN A 116 -17.90 -0.91 -13.40
CA GLN A 116 -18.24 -2.06 -14.22
C GLN A 116 -19.48 -2.82 -13.73
N LEU A 117 -19.93 -2.60 -12.49
CA LEU A 117 -21.06 -3.30 -11.89
C LEU A 117 -22.26 -2.40 -11.56
N ALA A 118 -22.24 -1.11 -11.95
CA ALA A 118 -23.26 -0.12 -11.56
C ALA A 118 -24.71 -0.53 -11.91
N ASP A 119 -24.91 -1.29 -12.99
CA ASP A 119 -26.21 -1.76 -13.46
C ASP A 119 -26.43 -3.28 -13.28
N THR A 120 -25.84 -3.90 -12.25
CA THR A 120 -25.94 -5.35 -12.02
C THR A 120 -26.62 -5.69 -10.69
N HIS A 121 -27.40 -6.79 -10.68
CA HIS A 121 -27.87 -7.41 -9.44
C HIS A 121 -26.96 -8.59 -9.10
N THR A 122 -26.25 -8.50 -7.99
CA THR A 122 -25.33 -9.55 -7.54
C THR A 122 -25.89 -10.31 -6.34
N ILE A 123 -25.88 -11.64 -6.40
CA ILE A 123 -26.18 -12.52 -5.27
C ILE A 123 -24.88 -13.16 -4.79
N ILE A 124 -24.58 -13.04 -3.50
CA ILE A 124 -23.46 -13.73 -2.86
C ILE A 124 -23.96 -15.08 -2.33
N VAL A 125 -23.44 -16.18 -2.87
CA VAL A 125 -23.74 -17.54 -2.40
C VAL A 125 -22.60 -18.03 -1.52
N GLY A 126 -22.82 -18.00 -0.20
CA GLY A 126 -21.79 -18.30 0.81
C GLY A 126 -21.72 -17.22 1.89
N GLY A 127 -20.87 -17.43 2.90
CA GLY A 127 -20.74 -16.51 4.05
C GLY A 127 -19.33 -16.48 4.63
N GLY A 128 -19.20 -15.97 5.87
CA GLY A 128 -17.92 -15.85 6.55
C GLY A 128 -17.00 -14.79 5.92
N GLY A 129 -15.69 -14.92 6.13
CA GLY A 129 -14.69 -13.94 5.66
C GLY A 129 -14.72 -13.73 4.16
N ALA A 130 -14.82 -14.81 3.37
CA ALA A 130 -14.91 -14.72 1.91
C ALA A 130 -16.17 -13.97 1.45
N GLY A 131 -17.34 -14.32 2.00
CA GLY A 131 -18.59 -13.62 1.67
C GLY A 131 -18.58 -12.14 2.07
N PHE A 132 -18.05 -11.82 3.27
CA PHE A 132 -17.90 -10.44 3.72
C PHE A 132 -16.96 -9.63 2.83
N MET A 133 -15.84 -10.22 2.38
CA MET A 133 -14.88 -9.56 1.49
C MET A 133 -15.44 -9.35 0.09
N THR A 134 -16.18 -10.31 -0.46
CA THR A 134 -16.93 -10.10 -1.70
C THR A 134 -17.92 -8.95 -1.55
N ALA A 135 -18.71 -8.93 -0.48
CA ALA A 135 -19.65 -7.84 -0.21
C ALA A 135 -18.93 -6.49 0.00
N ASN A 136 -17.74 -6.48 0.59
CA ASN A 136 -16.93 -5.27 0.75
C ASN A 136 -16.42 -4.75 -0.58
N GLN A 137 -15.86 -5.63 -1.42
CA GLN A 137 -15.32 -5.23 -2.71
C GLN A 137 -16.40 -4.69 -3.65
N LEU A 138 -17.59 -5.31 -3.66
CA LEU A 138 -18.74 -4.86 -4.46
C LEU A 138 -19.27 -3.47 -4.09
N ARG A 139 -18.94 -2.93 -2.91
CA ARG A 139 -19.28 -1.54 -2.55
C ARG A 139 -18.40 -0.50 -3.23
N HIS A 140 -17.36 -0.95 -3.91
CA HIS A 140 -16.34 -0.10 -4.49
C HIS A 140 -16.11 -0.40 -5.98
N THR A 141 -17.16 -0.86 -6.67
CA THR A 141 -17.21 -1.31 -8.07
C THR A 141 -18.49 -0.83 -8.75
#